data_AF-A0A638X2D0-F1
#
_entry.id   AF-A0A638X2D0-F1
#
_cell.length_a   1.000
_cell.length_b   1.000
_cell.length_c   1.000
_cell.angle_alpha   90.00
_cell.angle_beta   90.00
_cell.angle_gamma   90.00
#
_symmetry.space_group_name_H-M   'P 1'
#
loop_
_entity.id
_entity.type
_entity.pdbx_description
1 polymer ?
#
loop_
_entity_poly.entity_id
_entity_poly.type
_entity_poly.pdbx_seq_one_letter_code
_entity_poly.pdbx_strand_id
1 'polypeptide(L)'
;DSYQGQENKIIILSLVRDNPNKLQGFLRDAPRINVAISRAQERLLILGARRMWSKTNNDSALGNVHEFISKQVAVDEPNYQILCGQSLLGDNN
;
A
#
# COMPACT_ATOMS: atom_id res chain seq x y z
N ASP A 1 13.05 8.71 10.69
CA ASP A 1 14.20 9.09 9.84
C ASP A 1 15.46 8.26 10.02
N SER A 2 15.48 7.18 10.81
CA SER A 2 16.71 6.41 11.09
C SER A 2 17.08 5.34 10.05
N TYR A 3 16.34 5.22 8.96
CA TYR A 3 16.71 4.34 7.84
C TYR A 3 17.04 5.25 6.67
N GLN A 4 18.29 5.56 6.39
CA GLN A 4 18.73 6.20 5.14
C GLN A 4 19.91 5.38 4.62
N GLY A 5 19.87 4.95 3.36
CA GLY A 5 20.99 4.29 2.68
C GLY A 5 21.01 2.74 2.66
N GLN A 6 20.03 2.05 3.24
CA GLN A 6 19.88 0.59 3.07
C GLN A 6 18.61 0.28 2.28
N GLU A 7 18.82 -0.24 1.07
CA GLU A 7 17.81 -0.94 0.29
C GLU A 7 17.63 -2.35 0.88
N ASN A 8 16.39 -2.83 0.96
CA ASN A 8 16.06 -4.15 1.49
C ASN A 8 15.40 -4.99 0.40
N LYS A 9 15.70 -6.28 0.37
CA LYS A 9 15.05 -7.23 -0.55
C LYS A 9 13.53 -7.17 -0.47
N ILE A 10 13.01 -7.14 0.76
CA ILE A 10 11.58 -7.10 1.02
C ILE A 10 11.28 -5.94 1.97
N ILE A 11 10.30 -5.11 1.61
CA ILE A 11 9.75 -4.07 2.49
C ILE A 11 8.29 -4.39 2.78
N ILE A 12 7.92 -4.25 4.05
CA ILE A 12 6.53 -4.31 4.51
C ILE A 12 6.13 -2.91 4.97
N LEU A 13 5.23 -2.28 4.24
CA LEU A 13 4.68 -0.96 4.53
C LEU A 13 3.30 -1.10 5.18
N SER A 14 3.20 -0.81 6.48
CA SER A 14 1.91 -0.74 7.17
C SER A 14 1.37 0.68 7.16
N LEU A 15 0.19 0.87 6.58
CA LEU A 15 -0.45 2.17 6.49
C LEU A 15 -1.14 2.57 7.79
N VAL A 16 -1.49 1.61 8.67
CA VAL A 16 -2.07 1.76 10.03
C VAL A 16 -3.40 2.54 10.11
N ARG A 17 -3.71 3.39 9.13
CA ARG A 17 -4.81 4.34 9.14
C ARG A 17 -6.04 3.71 8.53
N ASP A 18 -7.12 3.90 9.27
CA ASP A 18 -8.45 3.55 8.87
C ASP A 18 -9.43 4.37 9.71
N ASN A 19 -10.06 5.40 9.13
CA ASN A 19 -10.99 6.26 9.84
C ASN A 19 -12.19 6.65 8.94
N PRO A 20 -13.37 6.93 9.52
CA PRO A 20 -14.58 7.25 8.75
C PRO A 20 -14.42 8.46 7.83
N ASN A 21 -13.64 9.44 8.26
CA ASN A 21 -13.39 10.69 7.54
C ASN A 21 -12.31 10.55 6.45
N LYS A 22 -11.72 9.36 6.29
CA LYS A 22 -10.64 9.03 5.33
C LYS A 22 -9.43 9.97 5.39
N LEU A 23 -9.15 10.56 6.56
CA LEU A 23 -8.04 11.49 6.76
C LEU A 23 -6.71 10.74 6.80
N GLN A 24 -5.80 11.07 5.88
CA GLN A 24 -4.49 10.43 5.74
C GLN A 24 -3.49 10.87 6.82
N GLY A 25 -3.65 12.09 7.35
CA GLY A 25 -2.69 12.68 8.29
C GLY A 25 -1.30 12.79 7.68
N PHE A 26 -0.28 12.28 8.39
CA PHE A 26 1.13 12.33 7.97
C PHE A 26 1.45 11.54 6.69
N LEU A 27 0.55 10.64 6.24
CA LEU A 27 0.74 9.82 5.03
C LEU A 27 0.48 10.60 3.73
N ARG A 28 0.11 11.88 3.81
CA ARG A 28 -0.03 12.77 2.66
C ARG A 28 1.32 13.20 2.06
N ASP A 29 2.41 13.03 2.81
CA ASP A 29 3.76 13.43 2.39
C ASP A 29 4.31 12.46 1.32
N ALA A 30 4.12 12.83 0.05
CA ALA A 30 4.55 12.04 -1.10
C ALA A 30 6.07 11.74 -1.12
N PRO A 31 6.98 12.68 -0.81
CA PRO A 31 8.40 12.38 -0.62
C PRO A 31 8.66 11.23 0.36
N ARG A 32 7.99 11.21 1.52
CA ARG A 32 8.15 10.11 2.50
C ARG A 32 7.68 8.77 1.96
N ILE A 33 6.57 8.75 1.24
CA ILE A 33 6.03 7.52 0.62
C ILE A 33 6.97 7.02 -0.47
N ASN A 34 7.46 7.90 -1.34
CA ASN A 34 8.40 7.54 -2.40
C ASN A 34 9.68 6.93 -1.81
N VAL A 35 10.22 7.54 -0.76
CA VAL A 35 11.39 7.03 -0.05
C VAL A 35 11.12 5.68 0.63
N ALA A 36 9.91 5.44 1.14
CA ALA A 36 9.57 4.15 1.76
C ALA A 36 9.46 3.04 0.70
N ILE A 37 8.82 3.34 -0.44
CA ILE A 37 8.61 2.42 -1.56
C ILE A 37 9.93 2.10 -2.27
N SER A 38 10.77 3.10 -2.54
CA SER A 38 12.03 2.94 -3.28
C SER A 38 13.09 2.09 -2.56
N ARG A 39 12.84 1.71 -1.31
CA ARG A 39 13.73 0.82 -0.54
C ARG A 39 13.51 -0.65 -0.83
N ALA A 40 12.42 -1.02 -1.50
CA ALA A 40 12.12 -2.40 -1.85
C ALA A 40 12.87 -2.79 -3.13
N GLN A 41 13.70 -3.84 -3.08
CA GLN A 41 14.42 -4.35 -4.25
C GLN A 41 13.67 -5.45 -4.98
N GLU A 42 13.17 -6.46 -4.25
CA GLU A 42 12.52 -7.64 -4.84
C GLU A 42 11.01 -7.62 -4.62
N ARG A 43 10.54 -7.28 -3.41
CA ARG A 43 9.10 -7.29 -3.08
C ARG A 43 8.71 -6.15 -2.15
N LEU A 44 7.55 -5.55 -2.44
CA LEU A 44 6.87 -4.58 -1.59
C LEU A 44 5.52 -5.13 -1.15
N LEU A 45 5.30 -5.24 0.16
CA LEU A 45 4.02 -5.62 0.73
C LEU A 45 3.38 -4.40 1.41
N ILE A 46 2.19 -3.99 0.98
CA ILE A 46 1.46 -2.87 1.56
C ILE A 46 0.26 -3.40 2.34
N LEU A 47 0.22 -3.13 3.65
CA LEU A 47 -0.83 -3.55 4.55
C LEU A 47 -1.68 -2.33 4.94
N GLY A 48 -2.98 -2.36 4.66
CA GLY A 48 -3.86 -1.24 5.01
C GLY A 48 -5.32 -1.45 4.64
N ALA A 49 -6.16 -0.50 5.07
CA ALA A 49 -7.59 -0.54 4.78
C ALA A 49 -7.88 -0.03 3.36
N ARG A 50 -8.20 -0.94 2.43
CA ARG A 50 -8.51 -0.60 1.02
C ARG A 50 -9.52 0.54 0.87
N ARG A 51 -10.56 0.58 1.72
CA ARG A 51 -11.62 1.61 1.70
C ARG A 51 -11.11 3.04 1.89
N MET A 52 -9.98 3.20 2.57
CA MET A 52 -9.38 4.51 2.80
C MET A 52 -8.71 5.06 1.53
N TRP A 53 -8.14 4.17 0.71
CA TRP A 53 -7.30 4.54 -0.44
C TRP A 53 -8.04 4.49 -1.79
N SER A 54 -9.24 3.90 -1.84
CA SER A 54 -9.98 3.68 -3.08
C SER A 54 -10.99 4.77 -3.49
N LYS A 55 -11.43 5.66 -2.58
CA LYS A 55 -12.60 6.55 -2.83
C LYS A 55 -12.29 8.05 -2.89
N THR A 56 -11.65 8.60 -1.86
CA THR A 56 -11.55 10.07 -1.66
C THR A 56 -10.11 10.55 -1.64
N ASN A 57 -9.17 9.61 -1.73
CA ASN A 57 -7.73 9.83 -1.61
C ASN A 57 -6.98 9.43 -2.88
N ASN A 58 -7.66 9.33 -4.04
CA ASN A 58 -7.02 8.90 -5.29
C ASN A 58 -5.86 9.85 -5.67
N ASP A 59 -5.99 11.15 -5.41
CA ASP A 59 -4.95 12.14 -5.69
C ASP A 59 -3.74 12.08 -4.74
N SER A 60 -3.74 11.17 -3.76
CA SER A 60 -2.58 10.94 -2.89
C SER A 60 -1.58 9.96 -3.50
N ALA A 61 -0.32 10.02 -3.08
CA ALA A 61 0.72 9.08 -3.51
C ALA A 61 0.29 7.61 -3.31
N LEU A 62 -0.31 7.29 -2.15
CA LEU A 62 -0.79 5.94 -1.85
C LEU A 62 -2.09 5.57 -2.61
N GLY A 63 -2.94 6.56 -2.91
CA GLY A 63 -4.10 6.38 -3.79
C GLY A 63 -3.69 5.97 -5.19
N ASN A 64 -2.73 6.71 -5.78
CA ASN A 64 -2.15 6.40 -7.09
C ASN A 64 -1.50 5.01 -7.12
N VAL A 65 -0.75 4.65 -6.07
CA VAL A 65 -0.14 3.31 -5.95
C VAL A 65 -1.22 2.22 -5.88
N HIS A 66 -2.28 2.42 -5.08
CA HIS A 66 -3.39 1.48 -5.00
C HIS A 66 -4.13 1.33 -6.34
N GLU A 67 -4.38 2.43 -7.05
CA GLU A 67 -5.00 2.39 -8.38
C GLU A 67 -4.12 1.66 -9.39
N PHE A 68 -2.82 1.95 -9.41
CA PHE A 68 -1.86 1.28 -10.28
C PHE A 68 -1.85 -0.24 -10.04
N ILE A 69 -1.69 -0.68 -8.79
CA ILE A 69 -1.72 -2.11 -8.44
C ILE A 69 -3.05 -2.74 -8.84
N SER A 70 -4.16 -2.05 -8.62
CA SER A 70 -5.50 -2.54 -9.00
C SER A 70 -5.64 -2.74 -10.51
N LYS A 71 -5.07 -1.84 -11.33
CA LYS A 71 -5.05 -1.97 -12.79
C LYS A 71 -4.20 -3.16 -13.23
N GLN A 72 -3.03 -3.36 -12.63
CA GLN A 72 -2.18 -4.52 -12.96
C GLN A 72 -2.82 -5.86 -12.58
N VAL A 73 -3.50 -5.92 -11.43
CA VAL A 73 -4.26 -7.12 -11.05
C VAL A 73 -5.42 -7.38 -12.01
N ALA A 74 -6.07 -6.33 -12.53
CA ALA A 74 -7.18 -6.48 -13.48
C ALA A 74 -6.76 -7.02 -14.87
N VAL A 75 -5.46 -6.95 -15.20
CA VAL A 75 -4.89 -7.54 -16.42
C VAL A 75 -4.10 -8.82 -16.13
N ASP A 76 -4.29 -9.43 -14.95
CA ASP A 76 -3.63 -10.67 -14.50
C ASP A 76 -2.10 -10.63 -14.57
N GLU A 77 -1.50 -9.47 -14.31
CA GLU A 77 -0.04 -9.33 -14.27
C GLU A 77 0.54 -10.12 -13.07
N PRO A 78 1.45 -11.08 -13.30
CA PRO A 78 1.85 -12.09 -12.32
C PRO A 78 2.61 -11.52 -11.10
N ASN A 79 3.16 -10.31 -11.23
CA ASN A 79 3.91 -9.66 -10.18
C ASN A 79 3.05 -8.82 -9.22
N TYR A 80 1.76 -8.70 -9.49
CA TYR A 80 0.82 -7.90 -8.70
C TYR A 80 -0.28 -8.76 -8.12
N GLN A 81 -0.57 -8.52 -6.86
CA GLN A 81 -1.63 -9.24 -6.15
C GLN A 81 -2.30 -8.30 -5.15
N ILE A 82 -3.61 -8.47 -4.98
CA ILE A 82 -4.37 -7.85 -3.89
C ILE A 82 -5.04 -8.97 -3.12
N LEU A 83 -4.68 -9.10 -1.84
CA LEU A 83 -5.21 -10.12 -0.96
C LEU A 83 -6.17 -9.47 0.05
N CYS A 84 -7.37 -10.03 0.20
CA CYS A 84 -8.27 -9.65 1.28
C CYS A 84 -7.93 -10.47 2.53
N GLY A 85 -7.83 -9.81 3.70
CA GLY A 85 -7.53 -10.49 4.96
C GLY A 85 -8.51 -11.61 5.30
N GLN A 86 -9.78 -11.47 4.89
CA GLN A 86 -10.81 -12.51 5.06
C GLN A 86 -10.47 -13.77 4.26
N SER A 87 -10.03 -13.62 3.02
CA SER A 87 -9.64 -14.73 2.15
C SER A 87 -8.36 -15.44 2.60
N LEU A 88 -7.51 -14.76 3.40
CA LEU A 88 -6.23 -15.31 3.88
C LEU A 88 -6.36 -16.11 5.17
N LEU A 89 -7.30 -15.73 6.04
CA LEU A 89 -7.48 -16.36 7.34
C LEU A 89 -8.37 -17.61 7.29
N GLY A 90 -8.93 -17.93 6.12
CA GLY A 90 -9.99 -18.92 5.96
C GLY A 90 -11.32 -18.38 6.49
N ASP A 91 -12.41 -18.74 5.84
CA ASP A 91 -13.75 -18.44 6.36
C ASP A 91 -13.93 -19.19 7.69
N ASN A 92 -13.72 -18.49 8.80
CA ASN A 92 -14.17 -18.97 10.10
C ASN A 92 -15.69 -18.85 10.13
N ASN A 93 -16.36 -19.94 9.72
CA ASN A 93 -17.77 -20.18 10.04
C ASN A 93 -18.01 -20.06 11.55
#